data_AF-Q2LKX6-F1
#
_entry.id   AF-Q2LKX6-F1
#
_cell.length_a   1.000
_cell.length_b   1.000
_cell.length_c   1.000
_cell.angle_alpha   90.00
_cell.angle_beta   90.00
_cell.angle_gamma   90.00
#
_symmetry.space_group_name_H-M   'P 1'
#
loop_
_entity.id
_entity.type
_entity.pdbx_description
1 polymer ?
#
loop_
_entity_poly.entity_id
_entity_poly.type
_entity_poly.pdbx_seq_one_letter_code
_entity_poly.pdbx_strand_id
1 'polypeptide(L)'
;MQITNLNQRTSQWYNHRQKYINASEIGSITGNDKFQTLEQLVHDKIFGTTFTSNKYTEHGIKNEPLARSFFEKTTKLNFPYAIFTDDEVQMFSASLDGYNSKTNTLLEIKCPYVDENNNILPKFYINYF
;
A
#
# COMPACT_ATOMS: atom_id res chain seq x y z
N MET A 1 -3.78 -11.50 -11.82
CA MET A 1 -4.45 -10.62 -12.82
C MET A 1 -4.50 -9.12 -12.44
N GLN A 2 -4.26 -8.21 -13.40
CA GLN A 2 -4.37 -6.75 -13.20
C GLN A 2 -5.83 -6.24 -13.36
N ILE A 3 -6.26 -5.32 -12.48
CA ILE A 3 -7.54 -4.62 -12.56
C ILE A 3 -7.31 -3.23 -13.16
N THR A 4 -8.01 -2.89 -14.25
CA THR A 4 -7.77 -1.66 -15.02
C THR A 4 -8.70 -0.49 -14.68
N ASN A 5 -9.90 -0.75 -14.15
CA ASN A 5 -10.94 0.27 -13.89
C ASN A 5 -11.17 0.50 -12.38
N LEU A 6 -10.10 0.46 -11.59
CA LEU A 6 -10.17 0.67 -10.15
C LEU A 6 -9.07 1.62 -9.72
N ASN A 7 -9.46 2.77 -9.17
CA ASN A 7 -8.51 3.80 -8.73
C ASN A 7 -8.34 3.72 -7.21
N GLN A 8 -7.08 3.76 -6.75
CA GLN A 8 -6.78 3.78 -5.32
C GLN A 8 -7.45 4.98 -4.63
N ARG A 9 -7.74 4.83 -3.32
CA ARG A 9 -8.34 5.87 -2.46
C ARG A 9 -9.77 6.28 -2.86
N THR A 10 -10.44 5.50 -3.69
CA THR A 10 -11.88 5.65 -3.98
C THR A 10 -12.72 4.71 -3.12
N SER A 11 -14.01 5.02 -2.93
CA SER A 11 -14.94 4.13 -2.21
C SER A 11 -15.00 2.73 -2.81
N GLN A 12 -14.92 2.61 -4.14
CA GLN A 12 -14.87 1.34 -4.85
C GLN A 12 -13.61 0.53 -4.49
N TRP A 13 -12.46 1.21 -4.36
CA TRP A 13 -11.22 0.59 -3.93
C TRP A 13 -11.25 0.13 -2.48
N TYR A 14 -11.81 0.92 -1.57
CA TYR A 14 -12.01 0.48 -0.18
C TYR A 14 -12.94 -0.75 -0.11
N ASN A 15 -14.04 -0.75 -0.86
CA ASN A 15 -14.95 -1.91 -0.95
C ASN A 15 -14.28 -3.14 -1.58
N HIS A 16 -13.41 -2.94 -2.57
CA HIS A 16 -12.58 -4.01 -3.13
C HIS A 16 -11.69 -4.62 -2.04
N ARG A 17 -10.94 -3.78 -1.32
CA ARG A 17 -10.03 -4.22 -0.25
C ARG A 17 -10.71 -5.01 0.88
N GLN A 18 -11.99 -4.78 1.15
CA GLN A 18 -12.73 -5.55 2.16
C GLN A 18 -12.92 -7.02 1.76
N LYS A 19 -12.91 -7.34 0.46
CA LYS A 19 -13.17 -8.68 -0.07
C LYS A 19 -11.92 -9.58 -0.15
N TYR A 20 -10.73 -9.00 -0.02
CA TYR A 20 -9.45 -9.69 -0.22
C TYR A 20 -8.53 -9.54 0.99
N ILE A 21 -7.58 -10.45 1.12
CA ILE A 21 -6.39 -10.26 1.94
C ILE A 21 -5.43 -9.37 1.15
N ASN A 22 -5.13 -8.18 1.66
CA ASN A 22 -4.28 -7.22 0.96
C ASN A 22 -2.80 -7.40 1.31
N ALA A 23 -1.89 -7.09 0.40
CA ALA A 23 -0.44 -7.18 0.63
C ALA A 23 0.02 -6.45 1.92
N SER A 24 -0.58 -5.31 2.23
CA SER A 24 -0.30 -4.54 3.45
C SER A 24 -0.71 -5.24 4.75
N GLU A 25 -1.57 -6.26 4.70
CA GLU A 25 -2.14 -6.96 5.84
C GLU A 25 -1.36 -8.24 6.21
N ILE A 26 -0.40 -8.64 5.36
CA ILE A 26 0.43 -9.84 5.59
C ILE A 26 1.27 -9.70 6.87
N GLY A 27 1.69 -8.47 7.21
CA GLY A 27 2.37 -8.17 8.47
C GLY A 27 1.52 -8.60 9.67
N SER A 28 0.25 -8.21 9.72
CA SER A 28 -0.67 -8.56 10.82
C SER A 28 -0.94 -10.06 10.84
N ILE A 29 -1.11 -10.70 9.68
CA ILE A 29 -1.36 -12.15 9.56
C ILE A 29 -0.18 -12.97 10.07
N THR A 30 1.04 -12.52 9.81
CA THR A 30 2.27 -13.22 10.22
C THR A 30 2.77 -12.81 11.61
N GLY A 31 2.05 -11.91 12.30
CA GLY A 31 2.45 -11.40 13.62
C GLY A 31 3.63 -10.43 13.61
N ASN A 32 3.98 -9.87 12.44
CA ASN A 32 5.11 -8.95 12.25
C ASN A 32 4.69 -7.46 12.17
N ASP A 33 3.40 -7.15 12.26
CA ASP A 33 2.91 -5.78 12.32
C ASP A 33 2.90 -5.26 13.77
N LYS A 34 3.48 -4.07 13.97
CA LYS A 34 3.55 -3.38 15.26
C LYS A 34 2.32 -2.51 15.54
N PHE A 35 1.49 -2.27 14.53
CA PHE A 35 0.34 -1.37 14.59
C PHE A 35 -0.99 -2.10 14.68
N GLN A 36 -1.08 -3.30 14.09
CA GLN A 36 -2.31 -4.09 14.06
C GLN A 36 -2.01 -5.56 14.34
N THR A 37 -2.77 -6.18 15.25
CA THR A 37 -2.69 -7.63 15.48
C THR A 37 -3.56 -8.38 14.46
N LEU A 38 -3.37 -9.70 14.37
CA LEU A 38 -4.25 -10.56 13.55
C LEU A 38 -5.71 -10.46 14.01
N GLU A 39 -5.96 -10.47 15.32
CA GLU A 39 -7.31 -10.40 15.88
C GLU A 39 -8.00 -9.09 15.51
N GLN A 40 -7.27 -7.97 15.57
CA GLN A 40 -7.80 -6.66 15.14
C GLN A 40 -8.10 -6.65 13.64
N LEU A 41 -7.20 -7.18 12.81
CA LEU A 41 -7.44 -7.29 11.36
C LEU A 41 -8.69 -8.13 11.05
N VAL A 42 -8.86 -9.29 11.69
CA VAL A 42 -10.03 -10.16 11.51
C VAL A 42 -11.31 -9.45 11.93
N HIS A 43 -11.29 -8.79 13.09
CA HIS A 43 -12.41 -7.98 13.55
C HIS A 43 -12.80 -6.90 12.52
N ASP A 44 -11.81 -6.14 12.05
CA ASP A 44 -12.01 -5.05 11.08
C ASP A 44 -12.58 -5.55 9.73
N LYS A 45 -12.21 -6.76 9.29
CA LYS A 45 -12.73 -7.39 8.07
C LYS A 45 -14.18 -7.85 8.20
N ILE A 46 -14.58 -8.34 9.37
CA ILE A 46 -15.92 -8.90 9.60
C ILE A 46 -16.93 -7.78 9.89
N PHE A 47 -16.56 -6.85 10.76
CA PHE A 47 -17.48 -5.83 11.27
C PHE A 47 -17.29 -4.45 10.61
N GLY A 48 -16.25 -4.30 9.80
CA GLY A 48 -15.82 -3.02 9.28
C GLY A 48 -15.07 -2.20 10.34
N THR A 49 -14.32 -1.21 9.86
CA THR A 49 -13.65 -0.23 10.72
C THR A 49 -13.62 1.12 10.01
N THR A 50 -13.65 2.20 10.79
CA THR A 50 -13.39 3.53 10.26
C THR A 50 -11.89 3.79 10.35
N PHE A 51 -11.19 3.70 9.22
CA PHE A 51 -9.81 4.14 9.19
C PHE A 51 -9.75 5.63 9.52
N THR A 52 -9.10 5.96 10.63
CA THR A 52 -8.81 7.35 11.00
C THR A 52 -7.40 7.66 10.54
N SER A 53 -7.31 8.59 9.58
CA SER A 53 -6.02 9.04 9.08
C SER A 53 -5.21 9.72 10.19
N ASN A 54 -3.89 9.68 10.06
CA ASN A 54 -2.96 10.38 10.95
C ASN A 54 -1.93 11.15 10.13
N LYS A 55 -1.15 12.01 10.80
CA LYS A 55 -0.13 12.85 10.15
C LYS A 55 0.86 12.07 9.27
N TYR A 56 1.19 10.83 9.64
CA TYR A 56 2.11 9.97 8.89
C TYR A 56 1.48 9.49 7.58
N THR A 57 0.23 9.05 7.64
CA THR A 57 -0.53 8.58 6.47
C THR A 57 -0.84 9.74 5.53
N GLU A 58 -1.26 10.89 6.06
CA GLU A 58 -1.52 12.11 5.27
C GLU A 58 -0.26 12.61 4.57
N HIS A 59 0.87 12.60 5.26
CA HIS A 59 2.16 12.95 4.67
C HIS A 59 2.53 11.98 3.53
N GLY A 60 2.34 10.67 3.73
CA GLY A 60 2.52 9.67 2.67
C GLY A 60 1.67 9.97 1.44
N ILE A 61 0.35 10.09 1.65
CA ILE A 61 -0.65 10.37 0.61
C ILE A 61 -0.28 11.60 -0.22
N LYS A 62 0.16 12.67 0.44
CA LYS A 62 0.52 13.94 -0.19
C LYS A 62 1.81 13.86 -1.01
N ASN A 63 2.82 13.14 -0.52
CA ASN A 63 4.16 13.17 -1.10
C ASN A 63 4.45 12.04 -2.10
N GLU A 64 3.71 10.93 -2.03
CA GLU A 64 3.91 9.78 -2.91
C GLU A 64 3.83 10.14 -4.41
N PRO A 65 2.88 10.98 -4.91
CA PRO A 65 2.88 11.39 -6.31
C PRO A 65 4.11 12.20 -6.71
N LEU A 66 4.65 13.01 -5.80
CA LEU A 66 5.88 13.79 -6.04
C LEU A 66 7.10 12.88 -6.11
N ALA A 67 7.22 11.93 -5.19
CA ALA A 67 8.28 10.93 -5.15
C ALA A 67 8.25 10.04 -6.40
N ARG A 68 7.07 9.58 -6.84
CA ARG A 68 6.90 8.83 -8.09
C ARG A 68 7.38 9.66 -9.28
N SER A 69 6.90 10.90 -9.41
CA SER A 69 7.29 11.77 -10.54
C SER A 69 8.80 12.00 -10.59
N PHE A 70 9.45 12.19 -9.43
CA PHE A 70 10.90 12.31 -9.35
C PHE A 70 11.62 11.03 -9.79
N PHE A 71 11.17 9.86 -9.31
CA PHE A 71 11.75 8.57 -9.66
C PHE A 71 11.61 8.27 -11.17
N GLU A 72 10.42 8.48 -11.73
CA GLU A 72 10.13 8.29 -13.16
C GLU A 72 10.97 9.20 -14.05
N LYS A 73 11.14 10.48 -13.68
CA LYS A 73 11.98 11.43 -14.42
C LYS A 73 13.46 11.02 -14.38
N THR A 74 13.94 10.59 -13.22
CA THR A 74 15.34 10.18 -13.00
C THR A 74 15.67 8.92 -13.80
N THR A 75 14.78 7.93 -13.75
CA THR A 75 14.98 6.62 -14.41
C THR A 75 14.55 6.60 -15.87
N LYS A 76 13.77 7.60 -16.31
CA LYS A 76 13.11 7.64 -17.63
C LYS A 76 12.17 6.45 -17.87
N LEU A 77 11.60 5.91 -16.79
CA LEU A 77 10.62 4.83 -16.80
C LEU A 77 9.27 5.36 -16.27
N ASN A 78 8.18 4.68 -16.65
CA ASN A 78 6.83 5.00 -16.17
C ASN A 78 6.33 3.88 -15.25
N PHE A 79 5.70 4.26 -14.14
CA PHE A 79 5.21 3.40 -13.08
C PHE A 79 3.79 3.81 -12.67
N PRO A 80 2.78 3.61 -13.54
CA PRO A 80 1.39 3.88 -13.18
C PRO A 80 0.95 3.03 -11.99
N TYR A 81 0.02 3.54 -11.19
CA TYR A 81 -0.67 2.74 -10.19
C TYR A 81 -1.23 1.47 -10.81
N ALA A 82 -1.15 0.37 -10.07
CA ALA A 82 -1.73 -0.88 -10.50
C ALA A 82 -2.34 -1.63 -9.33
N ILE A 83 -3.45 -2.31 -9.58
CA ILE A 83 -4.08 -3.19 -8.62
C ILE A 83 -4.10 -4.58 -9.24
N PHE A 84 -3.66 -5.57 -8.48
CA PHE A 84 -3.64 -6.96 -8.88
C PHE A 84 -4.46 -7.79 -7.90
N THR A 85 -5.13 -8.80 -8.43
CA THR A 85 -5.66 -9.92 -7.66
C THR A 85 -4.90 -11.18 -8.03
N ASP A 86 -4.75 -12.06 -7.07
CA ASP A 86 -4.31 -13.43 -7.32
C ASP A 86 -5.29 -14.15 -8.27
N ASP A 87 -4.76 -14.94 -9.20
CA ASP A 87 -5.52 -15.67 -10.22
C ASP A 87 -5.70 -17.15 -9.92
N GLU A 88 -5.01 -17.69 -8.90
CA GLU A 88 -5.12 -19.11 -8.54
C GLU A 88 -6.16 -19.35 -7.45
N VAL A 89 -5.99 -18.74 -6.28
CA VAL A 89 -6.89 -18.93 -5.12
C VAL A 89 -7.88 -17.79 -4.94
N GLN A 90 -7.70 -16.67 -5.65
CA GLN A 90 -8.61 -15.51 -5.70
C GLN A 90 -8.89 -14.87 -4.32
N MET A 91 -7.96 -15.04 -3.38
CA MET A 91 -8.07 -14.50 -2.01
C MET A 91 -7.22 -13.25 -1.78
N PHE A 92 -6.18 -13.05 -2.60
CA PHE A 92 -5.19 -12.00 -2.37
C PHE A 92 -5.33 -10.83 -3.34
N SER A 93 -4.98 -9.64 -2.87
CA SER A 93 -4.96 -8.41 -3.65
C SER A 93 -3.77 -7.53 -3.28
N ALA A 94 -3.16 -6.86 -4.26
CA ALA A 94 -2.11 -5.88 -4.04
C ALA A 94 -2.45 -4.58 -4.75
N SER A 95 -2.33 -3.45 -4.06
CA SER A 95 -2.42 -2.12 -4.66
C SER A 95 -1.02 -1.53 -4.65
N LEU A 96 -0.37 -1.51 -5.82
CA LEU A 96 1.01 -1.10 -5.98
C LEU A 96 1.10 0.41 -6.20
N ASP A 97 2.11 1.05 -5.60
CA ASP A 97 2.40 2.46 -5.85
C ASP A 97 2.87 2.69 -7.29
N GLY A 98 3.40 1.67 -7.96
CA GLY A 98 3.64 1.70 -9.38
C GLY A 98 4.01 0.34 -9.96
N TYR A 99 3.70 0.12 -11.23
CA TYR A 99 4.09 -1.09 -11.95
C TYR A 99 4.47 -0.77 -13.40
N ASN A 100 5.66 -1.20 -13.81
CA ASN A 100 6.11 -1.12 -15.18
C ASN A 100 5.98 -2.48 -15.86
N SER A 101 4.99 -2.61 -16.75
CA SER A 101 4.72 -3.85 -17.47
C SER A 101 5.80 -4.23 -18.50
N LYS A 102 6.58 -3.26 -18.99
CA LYS A 102 7.66 -3.53 -19.97
C LYS A 102 8.87 -4.16 -19.32
N THR A 103 9.21 -3.71 -18.11
CA THR A 103 10.36 -4.24 -17.35
C THR A 103 9.96 -5.29 -16.32
N ASN A 104 8.65 -5.54 -16.15
CA ASN A 104 8.09 -6.41 -15.12
C ASN A 104 8.59 -6.05 -13.71
N THR A 105 8.53 -4.77 -13.36
CA THR A 105 9.08 -4.24 -12.11
C THR A 105 8.01 -3.51 -11.31
N LEU A 106 7.98 -3.77 -10.01
CA LEU A 106 7.14 -3.06 -9.04
C LEU A 106 7.87 -1.84 -8.46
N LEU A 107 7.10 -0.83 -8.09
CA LEU A 107 7.55 0.33 -7.35
C LEU A 107 6.70 0.45 -6.09
N GLU A 108 7.36 0.57 -4.95
CA GLU A 108 6.77 0.81 -3.64
C GLU A 108 7.47 2.05 -3.05
N ILE A 109 6.68 3.03 -2.65
CA ILE A 109 7.14 4.36 -2.26
C ILE A 109 6.85 4.56 -0.77
N LYS A 110 7.87 4.94 -0.02
CA LYS A 110 7.72 5.35 1.37
C LYS A 110 8.13 6.81 1.51
N CYS A 111 7.22 7.64 1.98
CA CYS A 111 7.48 9.03 2.36
C CYS A 111 7.36 9.13 3.89
N PRO A 112 8.42 8.81 4.65
CA PRO A 112 8.38 8.89 6.10
C PRO A 112 8.22 10.35 6.55
N TYR A 113 7.33 10.58 7.51
CA TYR A 113 7.22 11.88 8.16
C TYR A 113 8.42 12.08 9.09
N VAL A 114 9.05 13.25 8.96
CA VAL A 114 10.13 13.73 9.84
C VAL A 114 9.52 14.81 10.73
N ASP A 115 9.66 14.65 12.05
CA ASP A 115 9.21 15.68 12.98
C ASP A 115 10.22 16.85 13.11
N GLU A 116 9.85 17.86 13.88
CA GLU A 116 10.69 19.05 14.15
C GLU A 116 12.05 18.74 14.81
N ASN A 117 12.19 17.54 15.38
CA ASN A 117 13.41 17.06 16.03
C ASN A 117 14.23 16.13 15.10
N ASN A 118 13.91 16.07 13.81
CA ASN A 118 14.50 15.17 12.82
C ASN A 118 14.31 13.68 13.12
N ASN A 119 13.31 13.30 13.92
CA ASN A 119 13.01 11.89 14.15
C ASN A 119 12.15 11.33 13.02
N ILE A 120 12.53 10.14 12.56
CA ILE A 120 11.75 9.34 11.63
C ILE A 120 11.04 8.23 12.41
N LEU A 121 9.72 8.31 12.47
CA LEU A 121 8.85 7.25 12.99
C LEU A 121 7.94 6.73 11.87
N PRO A 122 7.80 5.40 11.67
CA PRO A 122 8.58 4.27 12.16
C PRO A 122 9.64 3.86 11.12
N LYS A 123 10.77 3.29 11.57
CA LYS A 123 11.68 2.53 10.71
C LYS A 123 10.95 1.27 10.20
N PHE A 124 10.20 1.37 9.10
CA PHE A 124 9.73 0.21 8.35
C PHE A 124 10.95 -0.42 7.68
N TYR A 125 11.60 -1.37 8.37
CA TYR A 125 12.40 -2.38 7.70
C TYR A 125 11.45 -3.45 7.20
N ILE A 126 10.82 -3.24 6.05
CA ILE A 126 10.41 -4.37 5.24
C ILE A 126 11.64 -4.68 4.39
N ASN A 127 12.37 -5.73 4.77
CA ASN A 127 13.32 -6.38 3.88
C ASN A 127 12.51 -6.78 2.64
N TYR A 128 12.79 -6.18 1.49
CA TYR A 128 12.24 -6.66 0.24
C TYR A 128 12.77 -8.08 0.00
N PHE A 129 11.85 -8.99 -0.31
CA PHE A 129 12.16 -10.22 -1.03
C PHE A 129 12.41 -9.88 -2.51
#